data_AF-A0A932LTI2-F1
#
_entry.id   AF-A0A932LTI2-F1
#
_cell.length_a   1.000
_cell.length_b   1.000
_cell.length_c   1.000
_cell.angle_alpha   90.00
_cell.angle_beta   90.00
_cell.angle_gamma   90.00
#
_symmetry.space_group_name_H-M   'P 1'
#
loop_
_entity.id
_entity.type
_entity.pdbx_description
1 polymer ?
#
loop_
_entity_poly.entity_id
_entity_poly.type
_entity_poly.pdbx_seq_one_letter_code
_entity_poly.pdbx_strand_id
1 'polypeptide(L)'
;MQRNVLGALGLEILLIAIVMTTGSGGQVRHGFPTPPEPAVHEEAQKSQERKLPIPRTDGVAMEREAKEMSALAASIPGDIELMKKGLLPSDALDKLKRIEKLSKQLRGQIHR
;
A
#
# COMPACT_ATOMS: atom_id res chain seq x y z
N MET A 1 36.58 -20.96 27.89
CA MET A 1 35.13 -20.88 28.17
C MET A 1 34.58 -19.59 27.58
N GLN A 2 34.08 -19.65 26.35
CA GLN A 2 33.33 -18.56 25.73
C GLN A 2 31.98 -19.12 25.34
N ARG A 3 30.94 -18.28 25.52
CA ARG A 3 29.60 -18.27 24.92
C ARG A 3 28.55 -18.16 26.03
N ASN A 4 27.95 -16.98 26.10
CA ASN A 4 26.52 -16.74 26.37
C ASN A 4 26.15 -15.24 26.20
N VAL A 5 26.80 -14.53 25.26
CA VAL A 5 26.52 -13.11 24.99
C VAL A 5 25.41 -12.93 23.93
N LEU A 6 25.12 -13.97 23.16
CA LEU A 6 24.17 -13.90 22.03
C LEU A 6 22.69 -14.00 22.46
N GLY A 7 22.41 -14.60 23.63
CA GLY A 7 21.05 -14.69 24.18
C GLY A 7 20.58 -13.40 24.86
N ALA A 8 21.50 -12.71 25.56
CA ALA A 8 21.19 -11.47 26.28
C ALA A 8 20.82 -10.34 25.31
N LEU A 9 21.56 -10.19 24.20
CA LEU A 9 21.27 -9.16 23.18
C LEU A 9 19.94 -9.38 22.46
N GLY A 10 19.53 -10.65 22.27
CA GLY A 10 18.25 -10.96 21.62
C GLY A 10 17.03 -10.60 22.48
N LEU A 11 17.11 -10.80 23.79
CA LEU A 11 16.04 -10.47 24.73
C LEU A 11 15.84 -8.95 24.85
N GLU A 12 16.92 -8.18 24.88
CA GLU A 12 16.87 -6.71 24.94
C GLU A 12 16.25 -6.11 23.67
N ILE A 13 16.61 -6.62 22.49
CA ILE A 13 16.01 -6.18 21.21
C ILE A 13 14.51 -6.51 21.19
N LEU A 14 14.11 -7.67 21.70
CA LEU A 14 12.70 -8.07 21.79
C LEU A 14 11.91 -7.16 22.76
N LEU A 15 12.49 -6.78 23.90
CA LEU A 15 11.85 -5.86 24.85
C LEU A 15 11.70 -4.45 24.28
N ILE A 16 12.70 -3.93 23.55
CA ILE A 16 12.61 -2.62 22.88
C ILE A 16 11.52 -2.62 21.79
N ALA A 17 11.38 -3.73 21.05
CA ALA A 17 10.36 -3.85 20.01
C ALA A 17 8.92 -3.81 20.55
N ILE A 18 8.68 -4.33 21.75
CA ILE A 18 7.35 -4.31 22.39
C ILE A 18 6.94 -2.89 22.80
N VAL A 19 7.88 -2.09 23.33
CA VAL A 19 7.61 -0.71 23.81
C VAL A 19 7.23 0.24 22.67
N MET A 20 7.71 0.00 21.44
CA MET A 20 7.46 0.87 20.27
C MET A 20 6.07 0.71 19.62
N THR A 21 5.23 -0.24 20.06
CA THR A 21 3.94 -0.52 19.40
C THR A 21 2.71 0.13 20.07
N THR A 22 2.86 0.75 21.24
CA THR A 22 1.76 1.41 21.96
C THR A 22 1.86 2.92 21.87
N GLY A 23 1.17 3.53 20.90
CA GLY A 23 1.10 5.00 20.82
C GLY A 23 0.27 5.54 19.65
N SER A 24 -1.06 5.38 19.69
CA SER A 24 -1.99 6.21 18.91
C SER A 24 -3.34 6.30 19.61
N GLY A 25 -3.38 7.08 20.70
CA GLY A 25 -4.63 7.55 21.29
C GLY A 25 -5.17 8.71 20.45
N GLY A 26 -6.14 8.44 19.58
CA GLY A 26 -6.84 9.48 18.83
C GLY A 26 -7.62 10.40 19.78
N GLN A 27 -7.35 11.71 19.72
CA GLN A 27 -8.15 12.71 20.43
C GLN A 27 -9.56 12.78 19.83
N VAL A 28 -10.56 12.28 20.55
CA VAL A 28 -11.98 12.55 20.26
C VAL A 28 -12.27 13.99 20.68
N ARG A 29 -12.39 14.90 19.71
CA ARG A 29 -12.77 16.30 19.94
C ARG A 29 -14.30 16.39 20.17
N HIS A 30 -14.74 16.27 21.42
CA HIS A 30 -16.10 16.63 21.84
C HIS A 30 -16.21 18.16 21.91
N GLY A 31 -16.79 18.81 20.91
CA GLY A 31 -17.00 20.26 20.99
C GLY A 31 -17.38 21.00 19.70
N PHE A 32 -18.00 20.34 18.72
CA PHE A 32 -18.65 21.09 17.64
C PHE A 32 -20.10 21.39 18.05
N PRO A 33 -20.53 22.66 18.12
CA PRO A 33 -21.94 22.98 18.29
C PRO A 33 -22.71 22.51 17.05
N THR A 34 -23.88 21.91 17.26
CA THR A 34 -24.79 21.51 16.18
C THR A 34 -25.17 22.73 15.35
N PRO A 35 -24.98 22.71 14.02
CA PRO A 35 -25.44 23.80 13.17
C PRO A 35 -26.96 23.90 13.23
N PRO A 36 -27.53 25.12 13.16
CA PRO A 36 -28.98 25.31 13.16
C PRO A 36 -29.63 24.60 11.97
N GLU A 37 -30.86 24.14 12.18
CA GLU A 37 -31.65 23.43 11.17
C GLU A 37 -31.83 24.31 9.92
N PRO A 38 -31.55 23.80 8.71
CA PRO A 38 -31.68 24.58 7.50
C PRO A 38 -33.15 25.01 7.30
N ALA A 39 -33.34 26.26 6.87
CA ALA A 39 -34.64 26.77 6.46
C ALA A 39 -35.25 25.81 5.42
N VAL A 40 -36.41 25.25 5.74
CA VAL A 40 -37.24 24.47 4.82
C VAL A 40 -37.64 25.36 3.65
N HIS A 41 -36.87 25.28 2.57
CA HIS A 41 -37.38 25.59 1.25
C HIS A 41 -37.98 24.30 0.71
N GLU A 42 -39.31 24.29 0.65
CA GLU A 42 -40.12 23.36 -0.13
C GLU A 42 -39.77 23.50 -1.61
N GLU A 43 -38.62 22.99 -2.01
CA GLU A 43 -38.30 22.73 -3.40
C GLU A 43 -37.99 21.24 -3.53
N ALA A 44 -39.08 20.50 -3.74
CA ALA A 44 -39.15 19.35 -4.61
C ALA A 44 -37.89 18.46 -4.62
N GLN A 45 -37.88 17.55 -3.64
CA GLN A 45 -37.56 16.14 -3.81
C GLN A 45 -37.36 15.70 -5.28
N LYS A 46 -36.15 15.89 -5.79
CA LYS A 46 -35.52 14.95 -6.71
C LYS A 46 -34.06 14.78 -6.33
N SER A 47 -33.83 14.53 -5.04
CA SER A 47 -32.66 13.78 -4.58
C SER A 47 -32.80 12.36 -5.11
N GLN A 48 -32.57 12.22 -6.42
CA GLN A 48 -32.23 10.95 -7.02
C GLN A 48 -30.93 10.57 -6.32
N GLU A 49 -31.07 9.72 -5.31
CA GLU A 49 -30.01 9.03 -4.61
C GLU A 49 -29.14 8.40 -5.70
N ARG A 50 -28.13 9.15 -6.16
CA ARG A 50 -27.05 8.59 -6.95
C ARG A 50 -26.37 7.68 -5.96
N LYS A 51 -26.80 6.42 -5.93
CA LYS A 51 -25.93 5.31 -5.56
C LYS A 51 -24.68 5.49 -6.41
N LEU A 52 -23.69 6.16 -5.84
CA LEU A 52 -22.33 6.19 -6.36
C LEU A 52 -21.99 4.71 -6.58
N PRO A 53 -21.63 4.29 -7.80
CA PRO A 53 -21.24 2.91 -8.02
C PRO A 53 -20.05 2.66 -7.11
N ILE A 54 -20.25 1.84 -6.07
CA ILE A 54 -19.17 1.38 -5.22
C ILE A 54 -18.24 0.64 -6.18
N PRO A 55 -17.02 1.15 -6.45
CA PRO A 55 -16.13 0.49 -7.37
C PRO A 55 -15.77 -0.85 -6.75
N ARG A 56 -16.23 -1.94 -7.35
CA ARG A 56 -15.83 -3.27 -6.90
C ARG A 56 -14.38 -3.44 -7.31
N THR A 57 -13.48 -3.37 -6.34
CA THR A 57 -12.07 -3.69 -6.53
C THR A 57 -12.00 -5.19 -6.85
N ASP A 58 -11.52 -5.53 -8.04
CA ASP A 58 -11.35 -6.92 -8.46
C ASP A 58 -10.10 -7.50 -7.79
N GLY A 59 -10.29 -8.12 -6.62
CA GLY A 59 -9.20 -8.70 -5.84
C GLY A 59 -8.40 -9.76 -6.59
N VAL A 60 -9.04 -10.50 -7.52
CA VAL A 60 -8.37 -11.52 -8.33
C VAL A 60 -7.45 -10.87 -9.36
N ALA A 61 -7.89 -9.78 -9.99
CA ALA A 61 -7.04 -8.99 -10.87
C ALA A 61 -5.85 -8.39 -10.12
N MET A 62 -6.08 -7.85 -8.92
CA MET A 62 -5.05 -7.25 -8.08
C MET A 62 -3.98 -8.27 -7.66
N GLU A 63 -4.39 -9.48 -7.25
CA GLU A 63 -3.45 -10.55 -6.91
C GLU A 63 -2.60 -10.96 -8.11
N ARG A 64 -3.22 -11.09 -9.29
CA ARG A 64 -2.51 -11.41 -10.54
C ARG A 64 -1.49 -10.33 -10.90
N GLU A 65 -1.87 -9.07 -10.82
CA GLU A 65 -0.99 -7.92 -11.09
C GLU A 65 0.20 -7.89 -10.13
N ALA A 66 -0.04 -8.15 -8.83
CA ALA A 66 1.02 -8.23 -7.83
C ALA A 66 2.00 -9.39 -8.09
N LYS A 67 1.47 -10.55 -8.46
CA LYS A 67 2.28 -11.72 -8.81
C LYS A 67 3.11 -11.49 -10.07
N GLU A 68 2.55 -10.84 -11.09
CA GLU A 68 3.29 -10.45 -12.29
C GLU A 68 4.42 -9.46 -11.95
N MET A 69 4.15 -8.45 -11.13
CA MET A 69 5.14 -7.48 -10.70
C MET A 69 6.30 -8.16 -9.96
N SER A 70 6.00 -9.10 -9.06
CA SER A 70 7.00 -9.88 -8.33
C SER A 70 7.89 -10.70 -9.28
N ALA A 71 7.30 -11.37 -10.26
CA ALA A 71 8.04 -12.17 -11.24
C ALA A 71 8.98 -11.30 -12.10
N LEU A 72 8.50 -10.14 -12.58
CA LEU A 72 9.32 -9.21 -13.35
C LEU A 72 10.46 -8.65 -12.51
N ALA A 73 10.18 -8.19 -11.29
CA ALA A 73 11.19 -7.66 -10.38
C ALA A 73 12.28 -8.69 -10.05
N ALA A 74 11.91 -9.96 -9.89
CA ALA A 74 12.87 -11.05 -9.64
C ALA A 74 13.84 -11.29 -10.82
N SER A 75 13.46 -10.92 -12.04
CA SER A 75 14.31 -11.07 -13.23
C SER A 75 15.35 -9.95 -13.41
N ILE A 76 15.11 -8.76 -12.84
CA ILE A 76 15.97 -7.58 -13.00
C ILE A 76 17.42 -7.81 -12.55
N PRO A 77 17.72 -8.46 -11.41
CA PRO A 77 19.11 -8.72 -11.03
C PRO A 77 19.88 -9.51 -12.10
N GLY A 78 19.23 -10.46 -12.78
CA GLY A 78 19.83 -11.22 -13.89
C GLY A 78 20.16 -10.33 -15.08
N ASP A 79 19.26 -9.42 -15.44
CA ASP A 79 19.47 -8.44 -16.51
C ASP A 79 20.65 -7.51 -16.19
N ILE A 80 20.79 -7.08 -14.93
CA ILE A 80 21.92 -6.26 -14.47
C ILE A 80 23.25 -7.02 -14.55
N GLU A 81 23.28 -8.31 -14.21
CA GLU A 81 24.48 -9.14 -14.37
C GLU A 81 24.89 -9.32 -15.83
N LEU A 82 23.94 -9.36 -16.76
CA LEU A 82 24.23 -9.35 -18.20
C LEU A 82 24.79 -7.99 -18.64
N MET A 83 24.22 -6.89 -18.16
CA MET A 83 24.72 -5.53 -18.45
C MET A 83 26.15 -5.32 -17.95
N LYS A 84 26.50 -5.85 -16.77
CA LYS A 84 27.88 -5.84 -16.24
C LYS A 84 28.87 -6.56 -17.15
N LYS A 85 28.40 -7.52 -17.95
CA LYS A 85 29.20 -8.25 -18.95
C LYS A 85 29.19 -7.58 -20.33
N GLY A 86 28.63 -6.37 -20.45
CA GLY A 86 28.53 -5.62 -21.70
C GLY A 86 27.38 -6.06 -22.61
N LEU A 87 26.45 -6.89 -22.11
CA LEU A 87 25.27 -7.33 -22.85
C LEU A 87 24.05 -6.59 -22.33
N LEU A 88 23.42 -5.75 -23.17
CA LEU A 88 22.16 -5.09 -22.81
C LEU A 88 20.98 -5.97 -23.24
N PRO A 89 20.21 -6.56 -22.32
CA PRO A 89 19.00 -7.30 -22.70
C PRO A 89 17.98 -6.32 -23.29
N SER A 90 17.49 -6.60 -24.49
CA SER A 90 16.57 -5.72 -25.22
C SER A 90 15.24 -5.51 -24.48
N ASP A 91 14.87 -6.45 -23.62
CA ASP A 91 13.63 -6.50 -22.85
C ASP A 91 13.75 -5.92 -21.43
N ALA A 92 14.97 -5.62 -20.94
CA ALA A 92 15.19 -5.10 -19.60
C ALA A 92 14.41 -3.78 -19.35
N LEU A 93 14.43 -2.89 -20.35
CA LEU A 93 13.72 -1.61 -20.29
C LEU A 93 12.20 -1.79 -20.30
N ASP A 94 11.70 -2.77 -21.05
CA ASP A 94 10.27 -3.07 -21.11
C ASP A 94 9.75 -3.73 -19.83
N LYS A 95 10.55 -4.60 -19.20
CA LYS A 95 10.27 -5.15 -17.88
C LYS A 95 10.12 -4.03 -16.84
N LEU A 96 11.03 -3.06 -16.82
CA LEU A 96 10.98 -1.92 -15.91
C LEU A 96 9.73 -1.06 -16.14
N LYS A 97 9.40 -0.74 -17.40
CA LYS A 97 8.15 -0.03 -17.74
C LYS A 97 6.91 -0.80 -17.27
N ARG A 98 6.91 -2.12 -17.41
CA ARG A 98 5.80 -2.96 -16.97
C ARG A 98 5.65 -2.97 -15.45
N ILE A 99 6.76 -3.04 -14.70
CA ILE A 99 6.77 -2.90 -13.24
C ILE A 99 6.19 -1.54 -12.82
N GLU A 100 6.62 -0.44 -13.47
CA GLU A 100 6.08 0.89 -13.18
C GLU A 100 4.56 0.95 -13.41
N LYS A 101 4.09 0.40 -14.54
CA LYS A 101 2.66 0.36 -14.84
C LYS A 101 1.87 -0.42 -13.78
N LEU A 102 2.33 -1.62 -13.42
CA LEU A 102 1.70 -2.47 -12.41
C LEU A 102 1.67 -1.77 -11.03
N SER A 103 2.78 -1.16 -10.61
CA SER A 103 2.82 -0.43 -9.33
C SER A 103 1.83 0.74 -9.27
N LYS A 104 1.68 1.50 -10.38
CA LYS A 104 0.67 2.57 -10.49
C LYS A 104 -0.75 2.02 -10.40
N GLN A 105 -1.03 0.91 -11.08
CA GLN A 105 -2.34 0.26 -11.05
C GLN A 105 -2.68 -0.23 -9.64
N LEU A 106 -1.80 -0.98 -8.99
CA LEU A 106 -1.99 -1.51 -7.64
C LEU A 106 -2.21 -0.38 -6.63
N ARG A 107 -1.38 0.68 -6.67
CA ARG A 107 -1.58 1.85 -5.80
C ARG A 107 -2.92 2.52 -6.05
N GLY A 108 -3.31 2.67 -7.31
CA GLY A 108 -4.60 3.23 -7.70
C GLY A 108 -5.78 2.40 -7.22
N GLN A 109 -5.65 1.07 -7.16
CA GLN A 109 -6.69 0.16 -6.66
C GLN A 109 -6.78 0.18 -5.13
N ILE A 110 -5.66 0.31 -4.41
CA ILE A 110 -5.63 0.37 -2.94
C ILE A 110 -6.20 1.69 -2.41
N HIS A 111 -5.94 2.80 -3.09
CA HIS A 111 -6.39 4.14 -2.67
C HIS A 111 -7.85 4.46 -3.06
N ARG A 112 -8.53 3.57 -3.79
CA ARG A 112 -9.87 3.79 -4.31
C ARG A 112 -10.94 3.29 -3.35
#